data_AF-A0A4Q3U0D9-F1
#
_entry.id   AF-A0A4Q3U0D9-F1
#
_cell.length_a   1.000
_cell.length_b   1.000
_cell.length_c   1.000
_cell.angle_alpha   90.00
_cell.angle_beta   90.00
_cell.angle_gamma   90.00
#
_symmetry.space_group_name_H-M   'P 1'
#
loop_
_entity.id
_entity.type
_entity.pdbx_description
1 polymer ?
#
loop_
_entity_poly.entity_id
_entity_poly.type
_entity_poly.pdbx_seq_one_letter_code
_entity_poly.pdbx_strand_id
1 'polypeptide(L)'
;MSASLNYSGHESKLILLIEDNEDDQRLTLRALRRNNIMNEVVVACDGQEAVDYLFGTGSFAGRDLTVMPAVVVLDLNLPGLS
;
A
#
# COMPACT_ATOMS: atom_id res chain seq x y z
N MET A 1 -22.74 -8.15 30.68
CA MET A 1 -22.41 -8.87 29.43
C MET A 1 -21.33 -8.06 28.74
N SER A 2 -20.09 -8.28 29.15
CA SER A 2 -18.91 -7.55 28.70
C SER A 2 -18.51 -8.12 27.35
N ALA A 3 -18.67 -7.33 26.27
CA ALA A 3 -18.05 -7.65 25.00
C ALA A 3 -16.55 -7.35 25.14
N SER A 4 -15.79 -8.35 25.55
CA SER A 4 -14.33 -8.34 25.40
C SER A 4 -14.05 -8.33 23.90
N LEU A 5 -13.62 -7.18 23.38
CA LEU A 5 -13.09 -7.09 22.03
C LEU A 5 -11.77 -7.87 22.04
N ASN A 6 -11.82 -9.12 21.59
CA ASN A 6 -10.63 -9.93 21.40
C ASN A 6 -9.80 -9.30 20.28
N TYR A 7 -8.73 -8.60 20.63
CA TYR A 7 -7.66 -8.23 19.68
C TYR A 7 -6.95 -9.51 19.26
N SER A 8 -7.51 -10.23 18.28
CA SER A 8 -6.89 -11.39 17.67
C SER A 8 -6.06 -10.99 16.46
N GLY A 9 -4.74 -11.17 16.56
CA GLY A 9 -3.84 -11.31 15.42
C GLY A 9 -3.22 -9.99 14.93
N HIS A 10 -1.89 -9.92 14.91
CA HIS A 10 -1.18 -9.00 14.04
C HIS A 10 -1.45 -9.43 12.58
N GLU A 11 -2.60 -9.05 12.04
CA GLU A 11 -2.82 -9.14 10.60
C GLU A 11 -1.80 -8.21 9.94
N SER A 12 -0.99 -8.76 9.04
CA SER A 12 0.02 -7.98 8.31
C SER A 12 -0.73 -6.96 7.45
N LYS A 13 -0.76 -5.70 7.91
CA LYS A 13 -1.51 -4.64 7.25
C LYS A 13 -0.81 -4.23 5.96
N LEU A 14 -1.46 -4.32 4.81
CA LEU A 14 -0.84 -3.94 3.54
C LEU A 14 -0.59 -2.42 3.47
N ILE A 15 0.53 -2.02 2.88
CA ILE A 15 0.87 -0.64 2.54
C ILE A 15 0.87 -0.52 1.02
N LEU A 16 0.19 0.50 0.49
CA LEU A 16 0.30 0.88 -0.91
C LEU A 16 1.26 2.07 -1.03
N LEU A 17 2.36 1.91 -1.73
CA LEU A 17 3.30 2.98 -2.08
C LEU A 17 3.04 3.41 -3.53
N ILE A 18 2.88 4.71 -3.76
CA ILE A 18 2.71 5.29 -5.10
C ILE A 18 3.93 6.17 -5.37
N GLU A 19 4.80 5.72 -6.28
CA GLU A 19 6.13 6.29 -6.53
C GLU A 19 6.60 5.86 -7.94
N ASP A 20 6.96 6.79 -8.82
CA ASP A 20 7.37 6.51 -10.20
C ASP A 20 8.88 6.30 -10.34
N ASN A 21 9.66 6.76 -9.36
CA ASN A 21 11.11 6.65 -9.37
C ASN A 21 11.60 5.36 -8.69
N GLU A 22 12.22 4.47 -9.46
CA GLU A 22 12.74 3.18 -8.95
C GLU A 22 13.76 3.33 -7.80
N ASP A 23 14.59 4.37 -7.81
CA ASP A 23 15.56 4.62 -6.75
C ASP A 23 14.85 5.03 -5.45
N ASP A 24 13.84 5.88 -5.53
CA ASP A 24 13.02 6.32 -4.38
C ASP A 24 12.15 5.19 -3.84
N GLN A 25 11.57 4.34 -4.71
CA GLN A 25 10.91 3.10 -4.30
C GLN A 25 11.85 2.25 -3.44
N ARG A 26 13.08 2.02 -3.93
CA ARG A 26 14.08 1.20 -3.22
C ARG A 26 14.52 1.82 -1.91
N LEU A 27 14.69 3.14 -1.87
CA LEU A 27 15.03 3.88 -0.64
C LEU A 27 13.91 3.77 0.39
N THR A 28 12.66 3.96 -0.04
CA THR A 28 11.46 3.86 0.81
C THR A 28 11.30 2.44 1.35
N LEU A 29 11.37 1.41 0.51
CA LEU A 29 11.31 0.01 0.92
C LEU A 29 12.43 -0.34 1.91
N ARG A 30 13.65 0.18 1.69
CA ARG A 30 14.77 0.00 2.64
C ARG A 30 14.49 0.69 3.97
N ALA A 31 13.92 1.89 3.96
CA ALA A 31 13.56 2.62 5.18
C ALA A 31 12.48 1.89 5.97
N LEU A 32 11.44 1.37 5.31
CA LEU A 32 10.39 0.57 5.95
C LEU A 32 10.99 -0.68 6.61
N ARG A 33 11.83 -1.44 5.87
CA ARG A 33 12.51 -2.63 6.40
C ARG A 33 13.40 -2.34 7.60
N ARG A 34 14.13 -1.21 7.58
CA ARG A 34 15.00 -0.79 8.70
C ARG A 34 14.22 -0.45 9.98
N ASN A 35 12.95 -0.06 9.86
CA ASN A 35 12.08 0.25 10.99
C ASN A 35 11.23 -0.97 11.42
N ASN A 36 11.61 -2.19 11.03
CA ASN A 36 10.89 -3.43 11.31
C ASN A 36 9.42 -3.42 10.84
N ILE A 37 9.10 -2.65 9.80
CA ILE A 37 7.80 -2.73 9.12
C ILE A 37 7.86 -3.97 8.22
N MET A 38 7.28 -5.06 8.72
CA MET A 38 7.21 -6.38 8.05
C MET A 38 5.96 -6.53 7.17
N ASN A 39 5.19 -5.45 7.07
CA ASN A 39 3.99 -5.33 6.28
C ASN A 39 4.27 -5.56 4.79
N GLU A 40 3.33 -6.20 4.10
CA GLU A 40 3.38 -6.26 2.64
C GLU A 40 3.31 -4.85 2.07
N VAL A 41 4.20 -4.54 1.13
CA VAL A 41 4.20 -3.27 0.40
C VAL A 41 3.93 -3.56 -1.06
N VAL A 42 2.80 -3.06 -1.55
CA VAL A 42 2.50 -3.02 -2.99
C VAL A 42 2.93 -1.66 -3.52
N VAL A 43 3.57 -1.66 -4.68
CA VAL A 43 4.01 -0.43 -5.34
C VAL A 43 3.14 -0.21 -6.58
N ALA A 44 2.66 1.02 -6.74
CA ALA A 44 2.07 1.53 -7.97
C ALA A 44 2.99 2.64 -8.52
N CYS A 45 3.31 2.57 -9.81
CA CYS A 45 4.23 3.49 -10.47
C CYS A 45 3.58 4.82 -10.88
N ASP A 46 2.24 4.87 -10.92
CA ASP A 46 1.51 6.09 -11.22
C ASP A 46 0.12 6.11 -10.56
N GLY A 47 -0.60 7.23 -10.75
CA GLY A 47 -1.94 7.40 -10.18
C GLY A 47 -2.99 6.48 -10.80
N GLN A 48 -2.86 6.10 -12.07
CA GLN A 48 -3.80 5.18 -12.73
C GLN A 48 -3.64 3.77 -12.17
N GLU A 49 -2.41 3.30 -12.01
CA GLU A 49 -2.10 2.02 -11.37
C GLU A 49 -2.58 2.00 -9.92
N ALA A 50 -2.46 3.12 -9.19
CA ALA A 50 -2.98 3.24 -7.83
C ALA A 50 -4.51 3.13 -7.76
N VAL A 51 -5.22 3.80 -8.68
CA VAL A 51 -6.69 3.71 -8.79
C VAL A 51 -7.10 2.28 -9.15
N ASP A 52 -6.43 1.69 -10.14
CA ASP A 52 -6.69 0.30 -10.56
C ASP A 52 -6.48 -0.68 -9.41
N TYR A 53 -5.44 -0.47 -8.60
CA TYR A 53 -5.25 -1.23 -7.37
C TYR A 53 -6.40 -1.02 -6.39
N LEU A 54 -6.73 0.23 -6.03
CA LEU A 54 -7.74 0.49 -5.01
C LEU A 54 -9.13 -0.07 -5.37
N PHE A 55 -9.52 -0.03 -6.64
CA PHE A 55 -10.82 -0.51 -7.11
C PHE A 55 -10.80 -1.93 -7.67
N GLY A 56 -9.64 -2.57 -7.77
CA GLY A 56 -9.51 -3.90 -8.37
C GLY A 56 -9.93 -3.91 -9.83
N THR A 57 -9.46 -2.92 -10.58
CA THR A 57 -9.68 -2.76 -12.03
C THR A 57 -8.35 -2.86 -12.78
N GLY A 58 -8.40 -2.78 -14.11
CA GLY A 58 -7.19 -2.80 -14.95
C GLY A 58 -6.30 -4.01 -14.67
N SER A 59 -5.01 -3.76 -14.40
CA SER A 59 -4.01 -4.78 -14.07
C SER A 59 -4.30 -5.54 -12.77
N PHE A 60 -5.16 -5.02 -11.91
CA PHE A 60 -5.55 -5.62 -10.63
C PHE A 60 -6.99 -6.17 -10.63
N ALA A 61 -7.57 -6.40 -11.81
CA ALA A 61 -8.87 -7.01 -11.96
C ALA A 61 -8.95 -8.37 -11.26
N GLY A 62 -9.97 -8.55 -10.41
CA GLY A 62 -10.22 -9.80 -9.69
C GLY A 62 -9.43 -9.98 -8.39
N ARG A 63 -8.69 -8.97 -7.93
CA ARG A 63 -8.09 -8.99 -6.59
C ARG A 63 -9.17 -9.02 -5.50
N ASP A 64 -8.81 -9.50 -4.31
CA ASP A 64 -9.68 -9.44 -3.14
C ASP A 64 -9.77 -8.00 -2.61
N LEU A 65 -10.94 -7.38 -2.78
CA LEU A 65 -11.23 -6.02 -2.29
C LEU A 65 -11.45 -5.95 -0.78
N THR A 66 -11.54 -7.08 -0.08
CA THR A 66 -11.53 -7.10 1.39
C THR A 66 -10.13 -6.85 1.95
N VAL A 67 -9.09 -7.10 1.16
CA VAL A 67 -7.68 -6.82 1.48
C VAL A 67 -7.31 -5.43 0.96
N MET A 68 -7.71 -4.41 1.71
CA MET A 68 -7.38 -3.02 1.40
C MET A 68 -6.06 -2.58 2.06
N PRO A 69 -5.30 -1.66 1.43
CA PRO A 69 -4.17 -1.05 2.09
C PRO A 69 -4.64 -0.33 3.35
N ALA A 70 -3.97 -0.55 4.47
CA ALA A 70 -4.24 0.18 5.70
C ALA A 70 -3.65 1.59 5.67
N VAL A 71 -2.60 1.77 4.85
CA VAL A 71 -1.93 3.05 4.62
C VAL A 71 -1.60 3.16 3.14
N VAL A 72 -1.87 4.33 2.58
CA VAL A 72 -1.39 4.73 1.25
C VAL A 72 -0.32 5.80 1.45
N VAL A 73 0.88 5.55 0.93
CA VAL A 73 1.98 6.50 0.87
C VAL A 73 2.05 7.01 -0.56
N LEU A 74 1.75 8.29 -0.76
CA LEU A 74 1.74 8.94 -2.07
C LEU A 74 2.92 9.91 -2.12
N ASP A 75 3.83 9.74 -3.09
CA ASP A 75 4.76 10.81 -3.43
C ASP A 75 4.03 11.93 -4.19
N LEU A 76 4.23 13.17 -3.74
CA LEU A 76 3.60 14.35 -4.36
C LEU A 76 4.41 14.89 -5.53
N ASN A 77 5.64 14.41 -5.73
CA ASN A 77 6.45 14.80 -6.89
C ASN A 77 6.12 13.99 -8.15
N LEU A 78 5.14 13.08 -8.08
CA LEU A 78 4.67 12.32 -9.23
C LEU A 78 4.22 13.25 -10.38
N PRO A 79 4.81 13.15 -11.58
CA PRO A 79 4.40 13.93 -12.73
C PRO A 79 2.97 13.56 -13.12
N GLY A 80 2.07 14.55 -13.16
CA GLY A 80 0.66 14.37 -13.52
C GLY A 80 -0.36 14.79 -12.44
N LEU A 81 0.10 15.08 -11.22
CA LEU A 81 -0.68 15.81 -10.22
C LEU A 81 -0.43 17.32 -10.39
N SER A 82 -1.06 17.92 -11.41
CA SER A 82 -1.05 19.37 -11.65
C SER A 82 -2.47 19.91 -11.80
#